data_AF-A0A9P0M9N5-F1
#
_entry.id   AF-A0A9P0M9N5-F1
#
_cell.length_a   1.000
_cell.length_b   1.000
_cell.length_c   1.000
_cell.angle_alpha   90.00
_cell.angle_beta   90.00
_cell.angle_gamma   90.00
#
_symmetry.space_group_name_H-M   'P 1'
#
loop_
_entity.id
_entity.type
_entity.pdbx_description
1 polymer ?
#
loop_
_entity_poly.entity_id
_entity_poly.type
_entity_poly.pdbx_seq_one_letter_code
_entity_poly.pdbx_strand_id
1 'polypeptide(L)'
;MVPTYAIFRGKDRYLPYNWWSPCELNVSLYFYGSIIYQLVVVMISGMNNSGIDIVCYKISKIICCQMDLLIGRSTQLNFLGQNNVEPLLNDLIKHHYEIIRLVEILNDLFSPIALVQCGTSGLAICFVGFQLMVTSIEISISYYLTDWYNACSSNVRNHLFLIMERTKRPLELRAGGVFPLTLSTLMSILRSSYSYMAVLQRLNKK
;
A
#
# COMPACT_ATOMS: atom_id res chain seq x y z
N MET A 1 6.98 15.98 11.94
CA MET A 1 5.77 16.18 11.11
C MET A 1 5.13 17.47 11.59
N VAL A 2 4.62 18.32 10.70
CA VAL A 2 3.91 19.52 11.16
C VAL A 2 2.59 19.06 11.77
N PRO A 3 2.23 19.53 12.97
CA PRO A 3 0.92 19.27 13.52
C PRO A 3 -0.18 19.79 12.59
N THR A 4 -1.16 18.96 12.25
CA THR A 4 -2.29 19.35 11.38
C THR A 4 -3.10 20.52 11.94
N TYR A 5 -3.09 20.76 13.26
CA TYR A 5 -3.69 21.95 13.84
C TYR A 5 -2.98 23.25 13.41
N ALA A 6 -1.67 23.20 13.14
CA ALA A 6 -0.90 24.37 12.71
C ALA A 6 -1.25 24.80 11.28
N ILE A 7 -1.79 23.89 10.45
CA ILE A 7 -2.34 24.21 9.12
C ILE A 7 -3.52 25.18 9.23
N PHE A 8 -4.36 25.03 10.26
CA PHE A 8 -5.59 25.82 10.44
C PHE A 8 -5.46 26.98 11.44
N ARG A 9 -4.48 26.90 12.37
CA ARG A 9 -4.43 27.79 13.55
C ARG A 9 -3.07 28.49 13.75
N GLY A 10 -2.05 28.17 12.96
CA GLY A 10 -0.71 28.77 13.08
C GLY A 10 -0.63 30.18 12.49
N LYS A 11 0.18 31.06 13.12
CA LYS A 11 0.62 32.32 12.49
C LYS A 11 1.45 32.06 11.23
N ASP A 12 2.16 30.94 11.20
CA ASP A 12 2.95 30.45 10.08
C ASP A 12 2.14 29.44 9.25
N ARG A 13 2.23 29.53 7.92
CA ARG A 13 1.53 28.62 7.01
C ARG A 13 2.34 27.34 6.80
N TYR A 14 1.70 26.19 7.00
CA TYR A 14 2.34 24.89 6.83
C TYR A 14 1.67 24.07 5.73
N LEU A 15 2.47 23.29 5.01
CA LEU A 15 2.00 22.37 3.98
C LEU A 15 1.56 21.04 4.59
N PRO A 16 0.53 20.36 4.03
CA PRO A 16 0.10 19.03 4.45
C PRO A 16 1.24 18.00 4.42
N TYR A 17 2.01 17.98 3.33
CA TYR A 17 3.26 17.24 3.26
C TYR A 17 4.43 18.20 3.42
N ASN A 18 5.25 17.95 4.45
CA ASN A 18 6.43 18.75 4.71
C ASN A 18 7.50 18.45 3.65
N TRP A 19 7.87 19.47 2.89
CA TRP A 19 8.88 19.41 1.85
C TRP A 19 9.60 20.75 1.78
N TRP A 20 10.83 20.76 1.28
CA TRP A 20 11.58 21.99 1.08
C TRP A 20 11.05 22.71 -0.17
N SER A 21 10.42 23.88 0.01
CA SER A 21 9.96 24.69 -1.12
C SER A 21 10.94 25.84 -1.39
N PRO A 22 11.32 26.09 -2.66
CA PRO A 22 12.15 27.24 -3.02
C PRO A 22 11.40 28.59 -2.90
N CYS A 23 10.07 28.58 -2.79
CA CYS A 23 9.26 29.79 -2.66
C CYS A 23 8.81 30.02 -1.21
N GLU A 24 8.83 31.28 -0.77
CA GLU A 24 8.33 31.68 0.55
C GLU A 24 6.81 31.46 0.65
N LEU A 25 6.40 30.60 1.59
CA LEU A 25 5.00 30.21 1.82
C LEU A 25 4.15 31.30 2.49
N ASN A 26 4.72 32.49 2.73
CA ASN A 26 4.03 33.63 3.31
C ASN A 26 3.00 34.25 2.34
N VAL A 27 3.28 34.18 1.04
CA VAL A 27 2.40 34.72 -0.01
C VAL A 27 1.29 33.73 -0.34
N SER A 28 0.05 34.21 -0.32
CA SER A 28 -1.15 33.35 -0.46
C SER A 28 -1.18 32.54 -1.75
N LEU A 29 -0.78 33.14 -2.88
CA LEU A 29 -0.81 32.48 -4.19
C LEU A 29 0.13 31.25 -4.25
N TYR A 30 1.39 31.40 -3.78
CA TYR A 30 2.37 30.30 -3.79
C TYR A 30 1.99 29.17 -2.82
N PHE A 31 1.35 29.51 -1.70
CA PHE A 31 0.84 28.53 -0.76
C PHE A 31 -0.26 27.66 -1.38
N TYR A 32 -1.30 28.26 -1.97
CA TYR A 32 -2.36 27.51 -2.65
C TYR A 32 -1.86 26.77 -3.89
N GLY A 33 -0.94 27.36 -4.65
CA GLY A 33 -0.29 26.69 -5.77
C GLY A 33 0.46 25.42 -5.33
N SER A 34 1.16 25.47 -4.20
CA SER A 34 1.86 24.32 -3.63
C SER A 34 0.90 23.24 -3.10
N ILE A 35 -0.25 23.61 -2.55
CA ILE A 35 -1.30 22.65 -2.16
C ILE A 35 -1.86 21.94 -3.40
N ILE A 36 -2.19 22.68 -4.46
CA ILE A 36 -2.70 22.09 -5.71
C ILE A 36 -1.66 21.14 -6.31
N TYR A 37 -0.38 21.55 -6.31
CA TYR A 37 0.72 20.70 -6.75
C TYR A 37 0.77 19.40 -5.94
N GLN A 38 0.71 19.45 -4.61
CA GLN A 38 0.70 18.26 -3.76
C GLN A 38 -0.49 17.34 -4.07
N LEU A 39 -1.69 17.89 -4.29
CA LEU A 39 -2.87 17.11 -4.66
C LEU A 39 -2.70 16.42 -6.01
N VAL A 40 -2.18 17.13 -7.02
CA VAL A 40 -1.93 16.56 -8.36
C VAL A 40 -0.89 15.43 -8.27
N VAL A 41 0.20 15.62 -7.52
CA VAL A 41 1.24 14.59 -7.34
C VAL A 41 0.68 13.34 -6.66
N VAL A 42 -0.17 13.51 -5.63
CA VAL A 42 -0.83 12.38 -4.95
C VAL A 42 -1.76 11.63 -5.91
N MET A 43 -2.54 12.34 -6.73
CA MET A 43 -3.41 11.73 -7.73
C MET A 43 -2.62 10.94 -8.78
N ILE A 44 -1.56 11.53 -9.32
CA ILE A 44 -0.68 10.86 -10.31
C ILE A 44 -0.05 9.61 -9.68
N SER A 45 0.41 9.69 -8.44
CA SER A 45 0.99 8.55 -7.72
C SER A 45 -0.03 7.41 -7.55
N GLY A 46 -1.27 7.74 -7.19
CA GLY A 46 -2.36 6.77 -7.11
C GLY A 46 -2.69 6.13 -8.46
N MET A 47 -2.72 6.92 -9.54
CA MET A 47 -2.96 6.41 -10.89
C MET A 47 -1.85 5.48 -11.37
N ASN A 48 -0.58 5.81 -11.09
CA ASN A 48 0.55 4.95 -11.43
C ASN A 48 0.47 3.60 -10.71
N ASN A 49 0.11 3.61 -9.42
CA ASN A 49 -0.05 2.42 -8.61
C ASN A 49 -1.15 1.51 -9.18
N SER A 50 -2.36 2.04 -9.40
CA SER A 50 -3.46 1.29 -9.99
C SER A 50 -3.18 0.86 -11.43
N GLY A 51 -2.39 1.63 -12.18
CA GLY A 51 -1.99 1.30 -13.54
C GLY A 51 -1.24 -0.02 -13.63
N ILE A 52 -0.32 -0.28 -12.69
CA ILE A 52 0.44 -1.54 -12.62
C ILE A 52 -0.51 -2.73 -12.43
N ASP A 53 -1.45 -2.62 -11.48
CA ASP A 53 -2.44 -3.67 -11.20
C ASP A 53 -3.35 -3.93 -12.43
N ILE A 54 -3.77 -2.86 -13.12
CA ILE A 54 -4.61 -2.95 -14.32
C ILE A 54 -3.87 -3.65 -15.46
N VAL A 55 -2.58 -3.38 -15.66
CA VAL A 55 -1.79 -4.04 -16.71
C VAL A 55 -1.69 -5.54 -16.44
N CYS A 56 -1.40 -5.94 -15.20
CA CYS A 56 -1.38 -7.34 -14.78
C CYS A 56 -2.71 -8.04 -15.10
N TYR A 57 -3.80 -7.44 -14.61
CA TYR A 57 -5.16 -7.93 -14.84
C TYR A 57 -5.48 -8.10 -16.32
N LYS A 58 -5.15 -7.11 -17.16
CA LYS A 58 -5.41 -7.16 -18.60
C LYS A 58 -4.64 -8.29 -19.28
N ILE A 59 -3.35 -8.45 -18.98
CA ILE A 59 -2.55 -9.51 -19.61
C ILE A 59 -3.03 -10.90 -19.15
N SER A 60 -3.27 -11.10 -17.85
CA SER A 60 -3.84 -12.35 -17.35
C SER A 60 -5.18 -12.67 -18.02
N LYS A 61 -6.03 -11.66 -18.24
CA LYS A 61 -7.30 -11.84 -18.97
C LYS A 61 -7.11 -12.22 -20.43
N ILE A 62 -6.13 -11.63 -21.12
CA ILE A 62 -5.77 -12.02 -22.49
C ILE A 62 -5.33 -13.49 -22.51
N ILE A 63 -4.48 -13.90 -21.58
CA ILE A 63 -4.01 -15.29 -21.48
C ILE A 63 -5.18 -16.26 -21.26
N CYS A 64 -6.09 -15.98 -20.32
CA CYS A 64 -7.28 -16.80 -20.11
C CYS A 64 -8.13 -16.90 -21.39
N CYS A 65 -8.33 -15.79 -22.09
CA CYS A 65 -9.07 -15.77 -23.35
C CYS A 65 -8.39 -16.63 -24.43
N GLN A 66 -7.06 -16.61 -24.53
CA GLN A 66 -6.32 -17.47 -25.47
C GLN A 66 -6.44 -18.95 -25.10
N MET A 67 -6.45 -19.29 -23.81
CA MET A 67 -6.72 -20.67 -23.36
C MET A 67 -8.13 -21.12 -23.74
N ASP A 68 -9.15 -20.28 -23.54
CA ASP A 68 -10.53 -20.60 -23.92
C ASP A 68 -10.66 -20.80 -25.44
N LEU A 69 -9.99 -19.96 -26.24
CA LEU A 69 -9.95 -20.09 -27.69
C LEU A 69 -9.24 -21.36 -28.15
N LEU A 70 -8.14 -21.73 -27.48
CA LEU A 70 -7.44 -23.00 -27.71
C LEU A 70 -8.36 -24.19 -27.43
N ILE A 71 -9.11 -24.16 -26.32
CA ILE A 71 -10.08 -25.20 -25.97
C ILE A 71 -11.14 -25.31 -27.07
N GLY A 72 -11.76 -24.19 -27.48
CA GLY A 72 -12.78 -24.20 -28.53
C GLY A 72 -12.29 -24.78 -29.86
N ARG A 73 -11.06 -24.43 -30.28
CA ARG A 73 -10.44 -25.00 -31.49
C ARG A 73 -10.06 -26.47 -31.33
N SER A 74 -9.63 -26.89 -30.14
CA SER A 74 -9.31 -28.30 -29.87
C SER A 74 -10.56 -29.20 -30.00
N THR A 75 -11.74 -28.71 -29.59
CA THR A 75 -13.00 -29.45 -29.75
C THR A 75 -13.37 -29.66 -31.23
N GLN A 76 -12.96 -28.78 -32.14
CA GLN A 76 -13.19 -28.95 -33.58
C GLN A 76 -12.44 -30.15 -34.18
N LEU A 77 -11.35 -30.61 -33.56
CA LEU A 77 -10.62 -31.81 -34.00
C LEU A 77 -11.51 -33.05 -34.05
N ASN A 78 -12.50 -33.17 -33.15
CA ASN A 78 -13.41 -34.31 -33.09
C ASN A 78 -14.33 -34.43 -34.31
N PHE A 79 -14.50 -33.35 -35.07
CA PHE A 79 -15.45 -33.26 -36.19
C PHE A 79 -14.75 -33.15 -37.55
N LEU A 80 -13.41 -33.10 -37.59
CA LEU A 80 -12.63 -32.94 -38.83
C LEU A 80 -12.28 -34.28 -39.47
N GLY A 81 -12.32 -34.32 -40.81
CA GLY A 81 -11.85 -35.46 -41.60
C GLY A 81 -10.31 -35.57 -41.61
N GLN A 82 -9.81 -36.79 -41.86
CA GLN A 82 -8.40 -37.20 -41.69
C GLN A 82 -7.35 -36.27 -42.33
N ASN A 83 -7.69 -35.60 -43.44
CA ASN A 83 -6.77 -34.71 -44.18
C ASN A 83 -6.55 -33.33 -43.53
N ASN A 84 -7.43 -32.88 -42.63
CA ASN A 84 -7.36 -31.53 -42.03
C ASN A 84 -6.90 -31.54 -40.56
N VAL A 85 -6.67 -32.72 -39.98
CA VAL A 85 -6.31 -32.87 -38.55
C VAL A 85 -4.86 -32.45 -38.30
N GLU A 86 -3.92 -32.94 -39.09
CA GLU A 86 -2.48 -32.63 -39.01
C GLU A 86 -2.15 -31.12 -39.01
N PRO A 87 -2.61 -30.32 -39.99
CA PRO A 87 -2.29 -28.89 -40.01
C PRO A 87 -2.89 -28.14 -38.82
N LEU A 88 -4.14 -28.46 -38.44
CA LEU A 88 -4.79 -27.84 -37.28
C LEU A 88 -4.08 -28.20 -35.97
N LEU A 89 -3.66 -29.46 -35.82
CA LEU A 89 -2.96 -29.92 -34.63
C LEU A 89 -1.62 -29.19 -34.45
N ASN A 90 -0.86 -29.01 -35.53
CA ASN A 90 0.38 -28.23 -35.49
C ASN A 90 0.13 -26.76 -35.11
N ASP A 91 -0.92 -26.14 -35.62
CA ASP A 91 -1.30 -24.77 -35.23
C ASP A 91 -1.69 -24.67 -33.75
N LEU A 92 -2.41 -25.67 -33.22
CA LEU A 92 -2.79 -25.73 -31.80
C LEU A 92 -1.57 -25.88 -30.89
N ILE A 93 -0.62 -26.76 -31.25
CA ILE A 93 0.62 -26.95 -30.50
C ILE A 93 1.42 -25.65 -30.49
N LYS A 94 1.56 -24.99 -31.64
CA LYS A 94 2.27 -23.72 -31.77
C LYS A 94 1.62 -22.62 -30.95
N HIS A 95 0.28 -22.52 -30.98
CA HIS A 95 -0.47 -21.56 -30.18
C HIS A 95 -0.31 -21.81 -28.68
N HIS A 96 -0.36 -23.06 -28.24
CA HIS A 96 -0.16 -23.42 -26.83
C HIS A 96 1.24 -23.05 -26.33
N TYR A 97 2.28 -23.25 -27.16
CA TYR A 97 3.65 -22.85 -26.84
C TYR A 97 3.78 -21.34 -26.64
N GLU A 98 3.14 -20.53 -27.49
CA GLU A 98 3.13 -19.06 -27.33
C GLU A 98 2.39 -18.62 -26.06
N ILE A 99 1.30 -19.30 -25.66
CA ILE A 99 0.61 -19.02 -24.40
C ILE A 99 1.54 -19.28 -23.21
N ILE A 100 2.24 -20.43 -23.19
CA ILE A 100 3.19 -20.76 -22.12
C ILE A 100 4.28 -19.69 -22.03
N ARG A 101 4.85 -19.31 -23.17
CA ARG A 101 5.86 -18.25 -23.24
C ARG A 101 5.35 -16.90 -22.71
N LEU A 102 4.11 -16.53 -23.00
CA LEU A 102 3.49 -15.31 -22.45
C LEU A 102 3.32 -15.37 -20.93
N VAL A 103 2.96 -16.54 -20.39
CA VAL A 103 2.84 -16.74 -18.93
C VAL A 103 4.20 -16.63 -18.24
N GLU A 104 5.26 -17.19 -18.83
CA GLU A 104 6.62 -17.09 -18.31
C GLU A 104 7.11 -15.64 -18.29
N ILE A 105 6.95 -14.91 -19.41
CA ILE A 105 7.30 -13.49 -19.50
C ILE A 105 6.50 -12.66 -18.48
N LEU A 106 5.21 -12.95 -18.33
CA LEU A 106 4.37 -12.29 -17.33
C LEU A 106 4.91 -12.54 -15.92
N ASN A 107 5.20 -13.80 -15.58
CA ASN A 107 5.68 -14.17 -14.26
C ASN A 107 7.04 -13.52 -13.92
N ASP A 108 7.99 -13.56 -14.85
CA ASP A 108 9.31 -12.97 -14.65
C ASP A 108 9.26 -11.44 -14.51
N LEU A 109 8.35 -10.79 -15.24
CA LEU A 109 8.14 -9.34 -15.13
C LEU A 109 7.41 -8.96 -13.84
N PHE A 110 6.32 -9.64 -13.51
CA PHE A 110 5.42 -9.24 -12.41
C PHE A 110 5.86 -9.73 -11.04
N SER A 111 6.58 -10.85 -10.93
CA SER A 111 7.06 -11.38 -9.65
C SER A 111 7.87 -10.36 -8.83
N PRO A 112 8.93 -9.72 -9.38
CA PRO A 112 9.68 -8.71 -8.63
C PRO A 112 8.85 -7.45 -8.34
N ILE A 113 7.99 -7.04 -9.29
CA ILE A 113 7.11 -5.87 -9.14
C ILE A 113 6.13 -6.09 -7.99
N ALA A 114 5.47 -7.25 -7.94
CA ALA A 114 4.53 -7.63 -6.90
C ALA A 114 5.19 -7.69 -5.51
N LEU A 115 6.43 -8.18 -5.43
CA LEU A 115 7.19 -8.21 -4.17
C LEU A 115 7.45 -6.80 -3.65
N VAL A 116 7.96 -5.91 -4.51
CA VAL A 116 8.22 -4.51 -4.15
C VAL A 116 6.93 -3.83 -3.74
N GLN A 117 5.86 -4.01 -4.52
CA GLN A 117 4.55 -3.40 -4.29
C GLN A 117 3.91 -3.83 -2.95
N CYS A 118 3.94 -5.13 -2.64
CA CYS A 118 3.45 -5.66 -1.38
C CYS A 118 4.30 -5.15 -0.20
N GLY A 119 5.63 -5.08 -0.38
CA GLY A 119 6.55 -4.58 0.62
C GLY A 119 6.33 -3.11 0.96
N THR A 120 6.24 -2.25 -0.06
CA THR A 120 6.00 -0.81 0.09
C THR A 120 4.62 -0.55 0.71
N SER A 121 3.58 -1.27 0.28
CA SER A 121 2.23 -1.15 0.83
C SER A 121 2.18 -1.57 2.30
N GLY A 122 2.80 -2.69 2.66
CA GLY A 122 2.90 -3.15 4.04
C GLY A 122 3.66 -2.17 4.94
N LEU A 123 4.78 -1.65 4.46
CA LEU A 123 5.55 -0.59 5.13
C LEU A 123 4.72 0.67 5.34
N ALA A 124 4.01 1.13 4.31
CA ALA A 124 3.18 2.33 4.39
C ALA A 124 2.07 2.19 5.45
N ILE A 125 1.36 1.07 5.46
CA ILE A 125 0.30 0.79 6.45
C ILE A 125 0.87 0.78 7.87
N CYS A 126 2.00 0.10 8.08
CA CYS A 126 2.64 0.01 9.40
C CYS A 126 3.20 1.36 9.85
N PHE A 127 3.70 2.18 8.92
CA PHE A 127 4.16 3.53 9.21
C PHE A 127 3.00 4.42 9.64
N VAL A 128 1.86 4.37 8.93
CA VAL A 128 0.65 5.12 9.33
C VAL A 128 0.15 4.68 10.71
N GLY A 129 0.11 3.37 10.99
CA GLY A 129 -0.27 2.85 12.32
C GLY A 129 0.68 3.29 13.43
N PHE A 130 1.99 3.30 13.17
CA PHE A 130 2.98 3.83 14.08
C PHE A 130 2.81 5.34 14.33
N GLN A 131 2.59 6.13 13.27
CA GLN A 131 2.36 7.57 13.39
C GLN A 131 1.12 7.89 14.22
N LEU A 132 0.04 7.14 14.03
CA LEU A 132 -1.18 7.30 14.83
C LEU A 132 -0.91 7.02 16.32
N MET A 133 -0.17 5.96 16.61
CA MET A 133 0.21 5.61 17.98
C MET A 133 1.04 6.72 18.63
N VAL A 134 2.07 7.24 17.95
CA VAL A 134 2.93 8.32 18.45
C VAL A 134 2.13 9.60 18.69
N THR A 135 1.30 10.00 17.72
CA THR A 135 0.44 11.19 17.82
C THR A 135 -0.53 11.06 19.00
N SER A 136 -1.08 9.86 19.23
CA SER A 136 -1.95 9.61 20.38
C SER A 136 -1.26 9.79 21.73
N ILE A 137 0.03 9.47 21.82
CA ILE A 137 0.83 9.67 23.04
C ILE A 137 1.11 11.16 23.24
N GLU A 138 1.41 11.89 22.17
CA GLU A 138 1.68 13.34 22.21
C GLU A 138 0.47 14.13 22.74
N ILE A 139 -0.76 13.71 22.42
CA ILE A 139 -1.98 14.30 22.96
C ILE A 139 -1.99 14.26 24.50
N SER A 140 -1.63 13.13 25.10
CA SER A 140 -1.57 12.98 26.57
C SER A 140 -0.58 13.97 27.19
N ILE A 141 0.60 14.08 26.58
CA ILE A 141 1.65 15.01 27.02
C ILE A 141 1.16 16.46 26.90
N SER A 142 0.49 16.82 25.79
CA SER A 142 -0.05 18.17 25.59
C SER A 142 -1.05 18.55 26.67
N TYR A 143 -1.96 17.65 27.07
CA TYR A 143 -2.91 17.93 28.15
C TYR A 143 -2.22 18.07 29.50
N TYR A 144 -1.20 17.25 29.77
CA TYR A 144 -0.42 17.33 31.00
C TYR A 144 0.35 18.66 31.13
N LEU A 145 0.86 19.18 30.01
CA LEU A 145 1.60 20.46 29.96
C LEU A 145 0.71 21.71 30.06
N THR A 146 -0.60 21.57 29.93
CA THR A 146 -1.53 22.67 30.21
C THR A 146 -1.53 23.01 31.70
N ASP A 147 -1.77 24.27 32.09
CA ASP A 147 -1.94 24.68 33.50
C ASP A 147 -3.26 24.17 34.12
N TRP A 148 -3.51 22.86 34.01
CA TRP A 148 -4.75 22.18 34.42
C TRP A 148 -5.02 22.31 35.93
N TYR A 149 -3.98 22.47 36.73
CA TYR A 149 -4.05 22.63 38.18
C TYR A 149 -4.53 24.04 38.58
N ASN A 150 -4.29 25.04 37.73
CA ASN A 150 -4.77 26.42 37.90
C ASN A 150 -6.11 26.69 37.21
N ALA A 151 -6.81 25.65 36.74
CA ALA A 151 -8.09 25.81 36.07
C ALA A 151 -9.17 26.42 36.99
N CYS A 152 -9.78 27.53 36.55
CA CYS A 152 -10.71 28.34 37.33
C CYS A 152 -12.05 27.64 37.67
N SER A 153 -12.38 26.55 36.99
CA SER A 153 -13.61 25.79 37.20
C SER A 153 -13.31 24.33 37.55
N SER A 154 -13.89 23.84 38.65
CA SER A 154 -13.80 22.43 39.07
C SER A 154 -14.29 21.46 37.98
N ASN A 155 -15.27 21.87 37.16
CA ASN A 155 -15.77 21.04 36.05
C ASN A 155 -14.69 20.86 34.96
N VAL A 156 -14.02 21.95 34.58
CA VAL A 156 -12.94 21.93 33.58
C VAL A 156 -11.78 21.06 34.04
N ARG A 157 -11.38 21.18 35.32
CA ARG A 157 -10.34 20.35 35.92
C ARG A 157 -10.70 18.86 35.89
N ASN A 158 -11.93 18.51 36.27
CA ASN A 158 -12.40 17.12 36.24
C ASN A 158 -12.43 16.54 34.81
N HIS A 159 -12.84 17.33 33.82
CA HIS A 159 -12.80 16.91 32.42
C HIS A 159 -11.38 16.72 31.89
N LEU A 160 -10.45 17.63 32.21
CA LEU A 160 -9.03 17.49 31.84
C LEU A 160 -8.42 16.21 32.43
N PHE A 161 -8.70 15.91 33.71
CA PHE A 161 -8.27 14.67 34.35
C PHE A 161 -8.83 13.44 33.64
N LEU A 162 -10.13 13.44 33.30
CA LEU A 162 -10.74 12.34 32.56
C LEU A 162 -10.07 12.13 31.19
N ILE A 163 -9.79 13.21 30.47
CA ILE A 163 -9.13 13.16 29.17
C ILE A 163 -7.71 12.59 29.32
N MET A 164 -6.92 13.09 30.27
CA MET A 164 -5.57 12.56 30.55
C MET A 164 -5.61 11.06 30.85
N GLU A 165 -6.54 10.60 31.70
CA GLU A 165 -6.69 9.18 32.02
C GLU A 165 -7.10 8.35 30.79
N ARG A 166 -7.97 8.89 29.94
CA ARG A 166 -8.40 8.20 28.72
C ARG A 166 -7.28 8.10 27.69
N THR A 167 -6.43 9.12 27.58
CA THR A 167 -5.30 9.17 26.63
C THR A 167 -4.13 8.25 26.99
N LYS A 168 -4.10 7.69 28.20
CA LYS A 168 -3.14 6.64 28.58
C LYS A 168 -3.28 5.34 27.77
N ARG A 169 -4.42 5.15 27.10
CA ARG A 169 -4.61 4.06 26.13
C ARG A 169 -4.34 4.62 24.73
N PRO A 170 -3.13 4.41 24.16
CA PRO A 170 -2.82 4.95 22.84
C PRO A 170 -3.72 4.32 21.77
N LEU A 171 -4.04 5.12 20.75
CA LEU A 171 -4.77 4.65 19.58
C LEU A 171 -3.87 3.74 18.74
N GLU A 172 -4.08 2.44 18.87
CA GLU A 172 -3.40 1.41 18.09
C GLU A 172 -4.30 0.94 16.94
N LEU A 173 -3.81 1.06 15.70
CA LEU A 173 -4.43 0.35 14.58
C LEU A 173 -4.11 -1.14 14.66
N ARG A 174 -5.12 -1.99 14.52
CA ARG A 174 -4.97 -3.45 14.59
C ARG A 174 -5.52 -4.12 13.33
N ALA A 175 -4.69 -4.94 12.68
CA ALA A 175 -5.10 -5.82 11.60
C ALA A 175 -6.00 -6.94 12.16
N GLY A 176 -7.26 -6.97 11.70
CA GLY A 176 -8.27 -7.94 12.14
C GLY A 176 -8.56 -7.92 13.65
N GLY A 177 -8.20 -6.85 14.37
CA GLY A 177 -8.34 -6.75 15.82
C GLY A 177 -7.25 -7.46 16.65
N VAL A 178 -6.40 -8.26 16.02
CA VAL A 178 -5.43 -9.12 16.73
C VAL A 178 -4.02 -8.53 16.71
N PHE A 179 -3.54 -8.11 15.53
CA PHE A 179 -2.15 -7.71 15.35
C PHE A 179 -2.01 -6.18 15.27
N PRO A 180 -1.25 -5.52 16.15
CA PRO A 180 -1.01 -4.08 16.03
C PRO A 180 -0.19 -3.79 14.76
N LEU A 181 -0.60 -2.75 14.02
CA LEU A 181 0.08 -2.28 12.81
C LEU A 181 1.22 -1.33 13.19
N THR A 182 2.36 -1.89 13.58
CA THR A 182 3.56 -1.16 14.00
C THR A 182 4.77 -1.60 13.18
N LEU A 183 5.82 -0.79 13.17
CA LEU A 183 7.10 -1.17 12.54
C LEU A 183 7.70 -2.44 13.17
N SER A 184 7.46 -2.66 14.46
CA SER A 184 7.91 -3.86 15.17
C SER A 184 7.22 -5.13 14.67
N THR A 185 5.91 -5.11 14.43
CA THR A 185 5.20 -6.28 13.89
C THR A 185 5.59 -6.57 12.46
N LEU A 186 5.80 -5.55 11.62
CA LEU A 186 6.34 -5.73 10.29
C LEU A 186 7.74 -6.38 10.30
N MET A 187 8.63 -5.90 11.17
CA MET A 187 9.97 -6.49 11.29
C MET A 187 9.91 -7.94 11.80
N SER A 188 8.97 -8.26 12.69
CA SER A 188 8.71 -9.64 13.11
C SER A 188 8.23 -10.51 11.95
N ILE A 189 7.33 -10.01 11.10
CA ILE A 189 6.86 -10.72 9.90
C ILE A 189 8.04 -10.98 8.95
N LEU A 190 8.83 -9.94 8.63
CA LEU A 190 9.98 -10.07 7.73
C LEU A 190 11.04 -11.05 8.25
N ARG A 191 11.33 -11.02 9.55
CA ARG A 191 12.27 -11.97 10.18
C ARG A 191 11.76 -13.40 10.09
N SER A 192 10.48 -13.62 10.36
CA SER A 192 9.86 -14.94 10.24
C SER A 192 9.91 -15.43 8.78
N SER A 193 9.50 -14.62 7.82
CA SER A 193 9.56 -14.96 6.38
C SER A 193 10.97 -15.28 5.91
N TYR A 194 11.98 -14.48 6.30
CA TYR A 194 13.39 -14.75 5.98
C TYR A 194 13.87 -16.05 6.61
N SER A 195 13.50 -16.33 7.87
CA SER A 195 13.83 -17.59 8.53
C SER A 195 13.24 -18.79 7.80
N TYR A 196 11.97 -18.73 7.40
CA TYR A 196 11.35 -19.78 6.58
C TYR A 196 12.08 -19.98 5.25
N MET A 197 12.39 -18.90 4.55
CA MET A 197 13.13 -18.95 3.29
C MET A 197 14.52 -19.58 3.48
N ALA A 198 15.25 -19.21 4.54
CA ALA A 198 16.56 -19.76 4.84
C ALA A 198 16.50 -21.27 5.14
N VAL A 199 15.47 -21.74 5.83
CA VAL A 199 15.24 -23.18 6.05
C VAL A 199 14.96 -23.89 4.73
N LEU A 200 14.06 -23.35 3.88
CA LEU A 200 13.75 -23.93 2.58
C LEU A 200 14.97 -24.00 1.66
N GLN A 201 15.80 -22.95 1.63
CA GLN A 201 17.04 -22.95 0.86
C GLN A 201 18.05 -23.98 1.36
N ARG A 202 18.06 -24.29 2.66
CA ARG A 202 18.88 -25.39 3.21
C ARG A 202 18.36 -26.76 2.81
N LEU A 203 17.04 -26.94 2.75
CA LEU A 203 16.41 -28.20 2.33
C LEU A 203 16.58 -28.45 0.82
N ASN A 204 16.48 -27.41 -0.01
CA ASN A 204 16.61 -27.50 -1.47
C ASN A 204 18.07 -27.65 -1.96
N LYS A 205 19.05 -27.48 -1.07
CA LYS A 205 20.49 -27.70 -1.36
C LYS A 205 20.95 -29.14 -1.07
N LYS A 206 20.04 -30.04 -0.67
CA LYS A 206 20.26 -31.48 -0.53
C LYS A 206 19.63 -32.21 -1.70
#